data_AF-A0A9E1MJ63-F1
#
_entry.id   AF-A0A9E1MJ63-F1
#
_cell.length_a   1.000
_cell.length_b   1.000
_cell.length_c   1.000
_cell.angle_alpha   90.00
_cell.angle_beta   90.00
_cell.angle_gamma   90.00
#
_symmetry.space_group_name_H-M   'P 1'
#
loop_
_entity.id
_entity.type
_entity.pdbx_description
1 polymer ?
#
loop_
_entity_poly.entity_id
_entity_poly.type
_entity_poly.pdbx_seq_one_letter_code
_entity_poly.pdbx_strand_id
1 'polypeptide(L)'
;MSQEEQLKKMRLEILGDVANDTKDEVFKLKLDDAEVVALNTLYPYDLEQKELDKTNKRLMNWQARCAIELYRAMGKERTSSYQENSFSVTFLSSLVSADLKNELKPPKVGVPK
;
A
#
# COMPACT_ATOMS: atom_id res chain seq x y z
N MET A 1 -1.82 -2.40 14.38
CA MET A 1 -0.50 -2.70 13.81
C MET A 1 0.12 -1.35 13.60
N SER A 2 1.29 -1.07 14.17
CA SER A 2 1.96 0.23 14.03
C SER A 2 2.71 0.31 12.71
N GLN A 3 3.10 1.51 12.31
CA GLN A 3 3.94 1.72 11.14
C GLN A 3 5.29 0.99 11.26
N GLU A 4 5.89 0.95 12.46
CA GLU A 4 7.12 0.19 12.69
C GLU A 4 6.92 -1.32 12.47
N GLU A 5 5.76 -1.87 12.85
CA GLU A 5 5.44 -3.28 12.56
C GLU A 5 5.28 -3.53 11.06
N GLN A 6 4.73 -2.57 10.31
CA GLN A 6 4.64 -2.65 8.84
C GLN A 6 6.04 -2.61 8.22
N LEU A 7 6.92 -1.70 8.67
CA LEU A 7 8.31 -1.62 8.20
C LEU A 7 9.06 -2.91 8.49
N LYS A 8 9.00 -3.44 9.72
CA LYS A 8 9.60 -4.73 10.08
C LYS A 8 9.15 -5.86 9.15
N LYS A 9 7.85 -5.92 8.84
CA LYS A 9 7.31 -6.89 7.88
C LYS A 9 7.92 -6.70 6.49
N MET A 10 8.01 -5.47 5.99
CA MET A 10 8.63 -5.17 4.69
C MET A 10 10.12 -5.54 4.67
N ARG A 11 10.88 -5.18 5.71
CA ARG A 11 12.30 -5.54 5.85
C ARG A 11 12.50 -7.05 5.79
N LEU A 12 11.71 -7.81 6.56
CA LEU A 12 11.78 -9.27 6.54
C LEU A 12 11.42 -9.86 5.16
N GLU A 13 10.32 -9.40 4.54
CA GLU A 13 9.81 -9.95 3.29
C GLU A 13 10.61 -9.56 2.03
N ILE A 14 11.29 -8.41 2.06
CA ILE A 14 12.02 -7.87 0.91
C ILE A 14 13.52 -8.08 1.07
N LEU A 15 14.06 -7.88 2.27
CA LEU A 15 15.50 -7.91 2.56
C LEU A 15 15.93 -9.19 3.29
N GLY A 16 14.99 -9.98 3.82
CA GLY A 16 15.29 -11.19 4.58
C GLY A 16 15.78 -10.94 6.02
N ASP A 17 15.85 -9.67 6.45
CA ASP A 17 16.36 -9.27 7.75
C ASP A 17 15.52 -8.13 8.34
N VAL A 18 14.92 -8.35 9.52
CA VAL A 18 14.05 -7.39 10.20
C VAL A 18 14.80 -6.16 10.73
N ALA A 19 16.12 -6.28 10.92
CA ALA A 19 16.98 -5.22 11.42
C ALA A 19 17.58 -4.36 10.31
N ASN A 20 17.46 -4.77 9.05
CA ASN A 20 17.99 -4.03 7.91
C ASN A 20 17.06 -2.86 7.53
N ASP A 21 17.41 -1.66 7.97
CA ASP A 21 16.66 -0.41 7.76
C ASP A 21 17.10 0.39 6.51
N THR A 22 18.02 -0.15 5.71
CA THR A 22 18.65 0.57 4.58
C THR A 22 17.69 1.04 3.49
N LYS A 23 16.44 0.56 3.50
CA LYS A 23 15.39 0.90 2.54
C LYS A 23 14.13 1.50 3.18
N ASP A 24 14.18 1.85 4.46
CA ASP A 24 13.01 2.35 5.20
C ASP A 24 12.33 3.55 4.55
N GLU A 25 13.09 4.52 4.06
CA GLU A 25 12.50 5.68 3.37
C GLU A 25 11.74 5.27 2.10
N VAL A 26 12.26 4.29 1.36
CA VAL A 26 11.55 3.75 0.19
C VAL A 26 10.32 2.97 0.62
N PHE A 27 10.39 2.23 1.73
CA PHE A 27 9.26 1.49 2.27
C PHE A 27 8.14 2.40 2.75
N LYS A 28 8.46 3.52 3.40
CA LYS A 28 7.48 4.56 3.79
C LYS A 28 6.75 5.10 2.56
N LEU A 29 7.47 5.47 1.51
CA LEU A 29 6.85 5.92 0.25
C LEU A 29 5.91 4.85 -0.35
N LYS A 30 6.25 3.57 -0.25
CA LYS A 30 5.38 2.48 -0.73
C LYS A 30 4.17 2.24 0.17
N LEU A 31 4.29 2.49 1.47
CA LEU A 31 3.15 2.48 2.39
C LEU A 31 2.19 3.62 2.05
N ASP A 32 2.70 4.80 1.69
CA ASP A 32 1.88 5.93 1.23
C ASP A 32 1.17 5.60 -0.09
N ASP A 33 1.89 5.07 -1.08
CA ASP A 33 1.30 4.60 -2.34
C ASP A 33 0.18 3.56 -2.09
N ALA A 34 0.42 2.62 -1.17
CA ALA A 34 -0.55 1.59 -0.80
C ALA A 34 -1.79 2.17 -0.07
N GLU A 35 -1.62 3.22 0.72
CA GLU A 35 -2.73 3.94 1.36
C GLU A 35 -3.62 4.62 0.32
N VAL A 36 -3.02 5.27 -0.67
CA VAL A 36 -3.77 5.87 -1.77
C VAL A 36 -4.57 4.82 -2.53
N VAL A 37 -3.99 3.64 -2.81
CA VAL A 37 -4.73 2.52 -3.44
C VAL A 37 -5.88 2.05 -2.54
N ALA A 38 -5.66 1.92 -1.23
CA ALA A 38 -6.71 1.51 -0.30
C ALA A 38 -7.87 2.51 -0.26
N LEU A 39 -7.57 3.81 -0.16
CA LEU A 39 -8.56 4.87 -0.12
C LEU A 39 -9.41 4.91 -1.39
N ASN A 40 -8.78 4.85 -2.56
CA ASN A 40 -9.53 4.81 -3.83
C ASN A 40 -10.37 3.53 -4.01
N THR A 41 -9.97 2.42 -3.38
CA THR A 41 -10.72 1.16 -3.45
C THR A 41 -11.91 1.17 -2.48
N LEU A 42 -11.72 1.63 -1.25
CA LEU A 42 -12.76 1.64 -0.22
C LEU A 42 -13.75 2.81 -0.38
N TYR A 43 -13.24 3.94 -0.86
CA TYR A 43 -13.92 5.23 -0.89
C TYR A 43 -13.80 5.91 -2.26
N PRO A 44 -14.18 5.24 -3.38
CA PRO A 44 -13.94 5.74 -4.74
C PRO A 44 -14.62 7.09 -5.06
N TYR A 45 -15.60 7.51 -4.27
CA TYR A 45 -16.37 8.74 -4.47
C TYR A 45 -16.24 9.74 -3.32
N ASP A 46 -15.55 9.38 -2.23
CA ASP A 46 -15.37 10.25 -1.08
C ASP A 46 -13.94 10.81 -1.09
N LEU A 47 -13.84 12.05 -1.58
CA LEU A 47 -12.58 12.79 -1.71
C LEU A 47 -12.15 13.46 -0.38
N GLU A 48 -13.03 13.46 0.63
CA GLU A 48 -12.73 14.03 1.94
C GLU A 48 -12.00 13.02 2.84
N GLN A 49 -12.12 11.71 2.54
CA GLN A 49 -11.40 10.66 3.25
C GLN A 49 -9.92 10.64 2.86
N LYS A 50 -9.08 11.29 3.67
CA LYS A 50 -7.64 11.48 3.41
C LYS A 50 -6.73 10.43 4.03
N GLU A 51 -7.22 9.65 4.98
CA GLU A 51 -6.40 8.70 5.75
C GLU A 51 -7.11 7.37 5.94
N LEU A 52 -6.34 6.28 5.94
CA LEU A 52 -6.81 4.94 6.26
C LEU A 52 -6.94 4.78 7.78
N ASP A 53 -7.95 4.04 8.24
CA ASP A 53 -8.12 3.74 9.67
C ASP A 53 -6.94 2.91 10.21
N LYS A 54 -6.00 3.60 10.87
CA LYS A 54 -4.78 3.02 11.44
C LYS A 54 -5.06 2.11 12.65
N THR A 55 -6.25 2.19 13.25
CA THR A 55 -6.64 1.31 14.36
C THR A 55 -7.04 -0.08 13.86
N ASN A 56 -7.47 -0.19 12.60
CA ASN A 56 -7.87 -1.44 11.99
C ASN A 56 -6.64 -2.27 11.58
N LYS A 57 -6.32 -3.29 12.38
CA LYS A 57 -5.18 -4.19 12.14
C LYS A 57 -5.25 -4.90 10.77
N ARG A 58 -6.45 -5.20 10.24
CA ARG A 58 -6.60 -5.86 8.93
C ARG A 58 -6.21 -4.90 7.81
N LEU A 59 -6.64 -3.64 7.88
CA LEU A 59 -6.28 -2.62 6.90
C LEU A 59 -4.78 -2.31 6.94
N MET A 60 -4.20 -2.19 8.12
CA MET A 60 -2.75 -1.96 8.25
C MET A 60 -1.92 -3.13 7.70
N ASN A 61 -2.36 -4.38 7.94
CA ASN A 61 -1.72 -5.55 7.36
C ASN A 61 -1.88 -5.60 5.83
N TRP A 62 -3.05 -5.20 5.32
CA TRP A 62 -3.32 -5.09 3.89
C TRP A 62 -2.41 -4.04 3.24
N GLN A 63 -2.29 -2.86 3.84
CA GLN A 63 -1.41 -1.78 3.37
C GLN A 63 0.05 -2.26 3.24
N ALA A 64 0.57 -2.96 4.24
CA ALA A 64 1.93 -3.51 4.19
C ALA A 64 2.12 -4.55 3.06
N ARG A 65 1.14 -5.44 2.85
CA ARG A 65 1.18 -6.42 1.75
C ARG A 65 1.14 -5.73 0.38
N CYS A 66 0.29 -4.71 0.24
CA CYS A 66 0.19 -3.92 -0.98
C CYS A 66 1.51 -3.19 -1.27
N ALA A 67 2.11 -2.55 -0.26
CA ALA A 67 3.41 -1.89 -0.38
C ALA A 67 4.53 -2.84 -0.84
N ILE A 68 4.52 -4.10 -0.37
CA ILE A 68 5.48 -5.14 -0.80
C ILE A 68 5.27 -5.50 -2.28
N GLU A 69 4.02 -5.68 -2.71
CA GLU A 69 3.72 -5.96 -4.12
C GLU A 69 4.14 -4.80 -5.03
N LEU A 70 3.82 -3.56 -4.65
CA LEU A 70 4.23 -2.35 -5.37
C LEU A 70 5.76 -2.24 -5.49
N TYR A 71 6.48 -2.47 -4.39
CA TYR A 71 7.95 -2.44 -4.39
C TYR A 71 8.52 -3.49 -5.37
N ARG A 72 8.02 -4.73 -5.29
CA ARG A 72 8.49 -5.83 -6.14
C ARG A 72 8.15 -5.60 -7.62
N ALA A 73 6.97 -5.07 -7.92
CA ALA A 73 6.54 -4.77 -9.29
C ALA A 73 7.43 -3.68 -9.92
N MET A 74 7.66 -2.58 -9.21
CA MET A 74 8.52 -1.50 -9.69
C MET A 74 10.00 -1.90 -9.80
N GLY A 75 10.47 -2.81 -8.94
CA GLY A 75 11.81 -3.38 -9.03
C GLY A 75 12.06 -4.23 -10.30
N LYS A 76 10.98 -4.78 -10.89
CA LYS A 76 11.01 -5.58 -12.13
C LYS A 76 10.97 -4.72 -13.41
N GLU A 77 10.44 -3.50 -13.36
CA GLU A 77 10.34 -2.59 -14.51
C GLU A 77 11.57 -1.68 -14.73
N ARG A 78 12.68 -1.87 -14.00
CA ARG A 78 13.76 -0.87 -13.88
C ARG A 78 14.38 -0.41 -15.21
N THR A 79 14.05 0.82 -15.61
CA THR A 79 14.97 1.94 -15.91
C THR A 79 14.14 3.20 -16.18
N SER A 80 13.85 4.00 -15.16
CA SER A 80 13.74 5.45 -15.36
C SER A 80 13.91 6.15 -14.03
N SER A 81 14.65 7.25 -14.06
CA SER A 81 14.94 8.15 -12.95
C SER A 81 13.73 8.34 -12.05
N TYR A 82 13.92 8.08 -10.76
CA TYR A 82 13.02 8.47 -9.67
C TYR A 82 12.95 10.01 -9.63
N GLN A 83 12.22 10.59 -10.58
CA GLN A 83 11.67 11.94 -10.49
C GLN A 83 10.28 11.80 -9.89
N GLU A 84 9.95 12.75 -9.03
CA GLU A 84 8.76 12.88 -8.17
C GLU A 84 7.42 12.97 -8.93
N ASN A 85 7.20 12.13 -9.94
CA ASN A 85 5.87 11.96 -10.51
C ASN A 85 5.19 10.80 -9.81
N SER A 86 4.30 11.16 -8.87
CA SER A 86 3.35 10.23 -8.29
C SER A 86 2.66 9.46 -9.41
N PHE A 87 2.78 8.13 -9.39
CA PHE A 87 2.11 7.30 -10.36
C PHE A 87 0.59 7.46 -10.22
N SER A 88 -0.12 7.42 -11.35
CA SER A 88 -1.59 7.44 -11.28
C SER A 88 -2.08 6.25 -10.45
N VAL A 89 -3.15 6.45 -9.69
CA VAL A 89 -3.76 5.39 -8.87
C VAL A 89 -4.17 4.19 -9.71
N THR A 90 -4.60 4.43 -10.95
CA THR A 90 -4.97 3.36 -11.90
C THR A 90 -3.75 2.49 -12.23
N PHE A 91 -2.58 3.11 -12.44
CA PHE A 91 -1.34 2.37 -12.64
C PHE A 91 -0.91 1.62 -11.38
N LEU A 92 -0.90 2.28 -10.21
CA LEU A 92 -0.56 1.59 -8.96
C LEU A 92 -1.48 0.39 -8.71
N SER A 93 -2.78 0.55 -8.94
CA SER A 93 -3.78 -0.53 -8.78
C SER A 93 -3.60 -1.66 -9.79
N SER A 94 -3.00 -1.42 -10.97
CA SER A 94 -2.72 -2.48 -11.95
C SER A 94 -1.55 -3.36 -11.53
N LEU A 95 -0.61 -2.81 -10.74
CA LEU A 95 0.55 -3.53 -10.20
C LEU A 95 0.20 -4.42 -8.99
N VAL A 96 -0.95 -4.20 -8.36
CA VAL A 96 -1.43 -4.99 -7.22
C VAL A 96 -2.20 -6.22 -7.70
N SER A 97 -1.96 -7.36 -7.06
CA SER A 97 -2.57 -8.64 -7.36
C SER A 97 -4.10 -8.60 -7.20
N ALA A 98 -4.79 -9.39 -8.03
CA ALA A 98 -6.25 -9.48 -7.97
C ALA A 98 -6.74 -10.02 -6.62
N ASP A 99 -6.03 -11.00 -6.06
CA ASP A 99 -6.35 -11.59 -4.76
C ASP A 99 -6.29 -10.54 -3.66
N LEU A 100 -5.21 -9.75 -3.60
CA LEU A 100 -5.07 -8.71 -2.59
C LEU A 100 -6.14 -7.62 -2.77
N LYS A 101 -6.44 -7.21 -4.01
CA LYS A 101 -7.54 -6.26 -4.28
C LYS A 101 -8.90 -6.76 -3.81
N ASN A 102 -9.19 -8.04 -4.03
CA ASN A 102 -10.47 -8.65 -3.65
C ASN A 102 -10.69 -8.74 -2.12
N GLU A 103 -9.63 -8.59 -1.32
CA GLU A 103 -9.73 -8.46 0.14
C GLU A 103 -10.28 -7.09 0.58
N LEU A 104 -10.02 -6.02 -0.20
CA LEU A 104 -10.65 -4.72 -0.02
C LEU A 104 -11.96 -4.70 -0.79
N LYS A 105 -13.05 -5.02 -0.10
CA LYS A 105 -14.37 -4.76 -0.65
C LYS A 105 -14.83 -3.39 -0.16
N PRO A 106 -15.21 -2.47 -1.06
CA PRO A 106 -15.91 -1.28 -0.61
C PRO A 106 -17.13 -1.70 0.23
N PRO A 107 -17.50 -0.95 1.27
CA PRO A 107 -18.73 -1.20 1.99
C PRO A 107 -19.87 -1.30 0.98
N LYS A 108 -20.74 -2.31 1.11
CA LYS A 108 -21.87 -2.51 0.20
C LYS A 108 -22.61 -1.18 0.06
N VAL A 109 -22.66 -0.65 -1.17
CA VAL A 109 -23.40 0.57 -1.50
C VAL A 109 -24.84 0.37 -0.99
N GLY A 110 -25.27 1.20 -0.03
CA GLY A 110 -26.64 1.18 0.51
C GLY A 110 -26.84 0.53 1.89
N VAL A 111 -25.80 0.20 2.66
CA VAL A 111 -25.99 -0.14 4.09
C VAL A 111 -25.86 1.14 4.93
N PRO A 112 -26.96 1.72 5.44
CA PRO A 112 -26.86 2.86 6.36
C PRO A 112 -26.09 2.43 7.63
N LYS A 113 -25.26 3.35 8.14
CA LYS A 113 -24.65 3.22 9.47
C LYS A 113 -25.70 3.40 10.56
#